data_AF-A0A7Y4RE57-F1
#
_entry.id   AF-A0A7Y4RE57-F1
#
_cell.length_a   1.000
_cell.length_b   1.000
_cell.length_c   1.000
_cell.angle_alpha   90.00
_cell.angle_beta   90.00
_cell.angle_gamma   90.00
#
_symmetry.space_group_name_H-M   'P 1'
#
loop_
_entity.id
_entity.type
_entity.pdbx_description
1 polymer ?
#
loop_
_entity_poly.entity_id
_entity_poly.type
_entity_poly.pdbx_seq_one_letter_code
_entity_poly.pdbx_strand_id
1 'polypeptide(L)'
;MCVAIGPQYGPVTAKMVENVLRSASRMGYDDLVIAGFSFDGPAQAVIEEAQHPTLRIHAAHIRPDVNPAMNGLLKEQPGGQLFTVFGRPRTSVEGPDGDGRYVVRMEGVDIYNPVDNSIVSTGADKVAAWFVDGDYDGHTFCITQAFFPDRSAWDKLARALKDVVDSEAFAAFSGTESLPFPAGKHKCVAVKVIDPRGNEVMRVMKLP
;
A
#
# COMPACT_ATOMS: atom_id res chain seq x y z
N MET A 1 7.64 16.15 -19.36
CA MET A 1 7.08 15.74 -18.05
C MET A 1 5.76 16.45 -17.80
N CYS A 2 4.73 15.69 -17.42
CA CYS A 2 3.42 16.18 -16.98
C CYS A 2 3.19 15.79 -15.51
N VAL A 3 2.55 16.66 -14.74
CA VAL A 3 2.18 16.40 -13.35
C VAL A 3 0.67 16.54 -13.19
N ALA A 4 0.03 15.53 -12.65
CA ALA A 4 -1.38 15.55 -12.27
C ALA A 4 -1.50 15.43 -10.75
N ILE A 5 -2.40 16.22 -10.16
CA ILE A 5 -2.66 16.20 -8.72
C ILE A 5 -4.06 15.61 -8.51
N GLY A 6 -4.12 14.57 -7.68
CA GLY A 6 -5.33 13.89 -7.27
C GLY A 6 -6.21 14.73 -6.34
N PRO A 7 -7.37 14.20 -5.94
CA PRO A 7 -8.27 14.90 -5.05
C PRO A 7 -7.64 15.10 -3.65
N GLN A 8 -8.04 16.18 -2.98
CA GLN A 8 -7.67 16.43 -1.59
C GLN A 8 -8.32 15.43 -0.62
N TYR A 9 -9.52 14.96 -0.98
CA TYR A 9 -10.31 14.00 -0.20
C TYR A 9 -10.62 12.78 -1.06
N GLY A 10 -10.27 11.60 -0.56
CA GLY A 10 -10.44 10.34 -1.26
C GLY A 10 -9.24 9.94 -2.13
N PRO A 11 -9.24 8.70 -2.65
CA PRO A 11 -8.12 8.18 -3.42
C PRO A 11 -8.12 8.68 -4.86
N VAL A 12 -6.93 8.67 -5.48
CA VAL A 12 -6.80 8.63 -6.94
C VAL A 12 -7.38 7.31 -7.44
N THR A 13 -8.28 7.39 -8.42
CA THR A 13 -8.98 6.22 -8.99
C THR A 13 -8.41 5.81 -10.34
N ALA A 14 -8.59 4.55 -10.75
CA ALA A 14 -8.18 4.06 -12.07
C ALA A 14 -8.67 4.95 -13.22
N LYS A 15 -9.93 5.40 -13.16
CA LYS A 15 -10.50 6.31 -14.16
C LYS A 15 -9.74 7.65 -14.25
N MET A 16 -9.28 8.19 -13.12
CA MET A 16 -8.45 9.41 -13.11
C MET A 16 -7.09 9.14 -13.77
N VAL A 17 -6.45 8.02 -13.42
CA VAL A 17 -5.17 7.61 -14.01
C VAL A 17 -5.29 7.46 -15.53
N GLU A 18 -6.28 6.71 -16.02
CA GLU A 18 -6.51 6.48 -17.45
C GLU A 18 -6.74 7.78 -18.25
N ASN A 19 -7.52 8.71 -17.68
CA ASN A 19 -7.79 10.00 -18.32
C ASN A 19 -6.50 10.83 -18.47
N VAL A 20 -5.69 10.88 -17.41
CA VAL A 20 -4.43 11.62 -17.42
C VAL A 20 -3.43 10.94 -18.35
N LEU A 21 -3.34 9.61 -18.33
CA LEU A 21 -2.47 8.81 -19.20
C LEU A 21 -2.78 9.05 -20.67
N ARG A 22 -4.06 9.00 -21.05
CA ARG A 22 -4.52 9.29 -22.41
C ARG A 22 -4.11 10.70 -22.87
N SER A 23 -4.27 11.68 -21.98
CA SER A 23 -3.94 13.08 -22.26
C SER A 23 -2.43 13.27 -22.39
N ALA A 24 -1.65 12.69 -21.47
CA ALA A 24 -0.20 12.80 -21.44
C ALA A 24 0.45 12.14 -22.66
N SER A 25 -0.03 10.95 -23.04
CA SER A 25 0.42 10.22 -24.24
C SER A 25 0.12 11.01 -25.51
N ARG A 26 -1.10 11.57 -25.65
CA ARG A 26 -1.49 12.40 -26.80
C ARG A 26 -0.66 13.68 -26.93
N MET A 27 -0.23 14.26 -25.81
CA MET A 27 0.59 15.47 -25.78
C MET A 27 2.09 15.19 -25.98
N GLY A 28 2.51 13.93 -26.08
CA GLY A 28 3.90 13.56 -26.36
C GLY A 28 4.84 13.77 -25.17
N TYR A 29 4.37 13.62 -23.93
CA TYR A 29 5.26 13.63 -22.77
C TYR A 29 5.95 12.28 -22.56
N ASP A 30 7.18 12.31 -22.05
CA ASP A 30 7.96 11.09 -21.72
C ASP A 30 7.82 10.63 -20.26
N ASP A 31 7.32 11.53 -19.39
CA ASP A 31 7.09 11.28 -17.96
C ASP A 31 5.74 11.83 -17.54
N LEU A 32 4.99 11.03 -16.79
CA LEU A 32 3.76 11.39 -16.09
C LEU A 32 3.93 11.11 -14.60
N VAL A 33 3.85 12.15 -13.77
CA VAL A 33 3.79 12.02 -12.30
C VAL A 33 2.36 12.28 -11.84
N ILE A 34 1.78 11.32 -11.14
CA ILE A 34 0.46 11.45 -10.51
C ILE A 34 0.69 11.58 -9.01
N ALA A 35 0.37 12.73 -8.43
CA ALA A 35 0.51 13.00 -7.01
C ALA A 35 -0.83 12.88 -6.29
N GLY A 36 -0.94 12.07 -5.25
CA GLY A 36 -2.19 11.90 -4.48
C GLY A 36 -1.94 11.56 -3.02
N PHE A 37 -2.89 11.87 -2.14
CA PHE A 37 -2.83 11.49 -0.72
C PHE A 37 -2.99 9.97 -0.53
N SER A 38 -3.78 9.32 -1.40
CA SER A 38 -3.90 7.87 -1.49
C SER A 38 -4.29 7.45 -2.91
N PHE A 39 -4.13 6.17 -3.21
CA PHE A 39 -4.51 5.55 -4.48
C PHE A 39 -5.35 4.32 -4.19
N ASP A 40 -6.40 4.09 -4.97
CA ASP A 40 -7.14 2.84 -4.88
C ASP A 40 -6.39 1.69 -5.57
N GLY A 41 -6.79 0.45 -5.27
CA GLY A 41 -6.17 -0.74 -5.82
C GLY A 41 -6.17 -0.76 -7.35
N PRO A 42 -7.30 -0.48 -8.01
CA PRO A 42 -7.36 -0.37 -9.46
C PRO A 42 -6.40 0.68 -10.04
N ALA A 43 -6.27 1.86 -9.42
CA ALA A 43 -5.33 2.89 -9.85
C ALA A 43 -3.88 2.41 -9.77
N GLN A 44 -3.51 1.77 -8.67
CA GLN A 44 -2.18 1.21 -8.49
C GLN A 44 -1.89 0.11 -9.51
N ALA A 45 -2.86 -0.78 -9.77
CA ALA A 45 -2.74 -1.80 -10.81
C ALA A 45 -2.52 -1.18 -12.20
N VAL A 46 -3.28 -0.14 -12.57
CA VAL A 46 -3.09 0.57 -13.85
C VAL A 46 -1.69 1.21 -13.93
N ILE A 47 -1.23 1.85 -12.86
CA ILE A 47 0.10 2.48 -12.83
C ILE A 47 1.21 1.42 -12.94
N GLU A 48 1.04 0.25 -12.31
CA GLU A 48 2.00 -0.86 -12.36
C GLU A 48 2.01 -1.59 -13.71
N GLU A 49 0.83 -1.88 -14.26
CA GLU A 49 0.66 -2.63 -15.51
C GLU A 49 0.95 -1.79 -16.75
N ALA A 50 0.92 -0.46 -16.63
CA ALA A 50 1.19 0.45 -17.73
C ALA A 50 2.68 0.44 -18.13
N GLN A 51 3.08 -0.61 -18.85
CA GLN A 51 4.28 -0.64 -19.66
C GLN A 51 4.04 0.15 -20.94
N HIS A 52 3.92 1.48 -20.81
CA HIS A 52 3.79 2.33 -21.99
C HIS A 52 5.16 2.46 -22.66
N PRO A 53 5.28 2.18 -23.97
CA PRO A 53 6.59 2.10 -24.65
C PRO A 53 7.37 3.41 -24.64
N THR A 54 6.69 4.55 -24.46
CA THR A 54 7.30 5.89 -24.48
C THR A 54 7.00 6.76 -23.26
N LEU A 55 6.10 6.36 -22.36
CA LEU A 55 5.62 7.20 -21.26
C LEU A 55 5.90 6.50 -19.93
N ARG A 56 6.80 7.05 -19.12
CA ARG A 56 7.06 6.56 -17.77
C ARG A 56 6.03 7.15 -16.82
N ILE A 57 5.42 6.31 -15.98
CA ILE A 57 4.33 6.69 -15.08
C ILE A 57 4.82 6.51 -13.65
N HIS A 58 4.65 7.55 -12.82
CA HIS A 58 5.13 7.59 -11.45
C HIS A 58 4.00 7.97 -10.49
N ALA A 59 3.80 7.18 -9.43
CA ALA A 59 2.89 7.51 -8.34
C ALA A 59 3.63 8.22 -7.21
N ALA A 60 3.32 9.49 -6.96
CA ALA A 60 3.85 10.26 -5.85
C ALA A 60 2.82 10.33 -4.72
N HIS A 61 3.14 9.77 -3.55
CA HIS A 61 2.27 9.87 -2.38
C HIS A 61 2.54 11.18 -1.65
N ILE A 62 1.49 11.98 -1.49
CA ILE A 62 1.51 13.21 -0.70
C ILE A 62 1.43 12.80 0.77
N ARG A 63 2.35 13.34 1.55
CA ARG A 63 2.41 13.06 2.98
C ARG A 63 1.07 13.38 3.67
N PRO A 64 0.49 12.44 4.44
CA PRO A 64 -0.86 12.59 4.97
C PRO A 64 -1.00 13.75 5.95
N ASP A 65 0.06 14.11 6.66
CA ASP A 65 0.07 15.22 7.62
C ASP A 65 -0.07 16.62 6.98
N VAL A 66 0.20 16.73 5.68
CA VAL A 66 -0.08 17.94 4.90
C VAL A 66 -1.59 18.08 4.64
N ASN A 67 -2.36 16.99 4.78
CA ASN A 67 -3.81 17.05 4.65
C ASN A 67 -4.41 17.83 5.84
N PRO A 68 -5.22 18.88 5.59
CA PRO A 68 -5.92 19.58 6.67
C PRO A 68 -6.76 18.67 7.57
N ALA A 69 -7.24 17.53 7.07
CA ALA A 69 -7.98 16.52 7.83
C ALA A 69 -7.11 15.73 8.83
N MET A 70 -5.78 15.72 8.65
CA MET A 70 -4.81 14.99 9.49
C MET A 70 -3.91 15.93 10.30
N ASN A 71 -4.19 17.24 10.26
CA ASN A 71 -3.39 18.26 10.92
C ASN A 71 -3.34 18.02 12.45
N GLY A 72 -2.13 17.88 12.99
CA GLY A 72 -1.88 17.62 14.42
C GLY A 72 -2.01 16.17 14.88
N LEU A 73 -2.39 15.21 14.01
CA LEU A 73 -2.48 13.78 14.35
C LEU A 73 -1.18 13.02 14.15
N LEU A 74 -0.33 13.49 13.24
CA LEU A 74 0.95 12.89 12.90
C LEU A 74 2.10 13.80 13.33
N LYS A 75 3.24 13.20 13.67
CA LYS A 75 4.41 13.94 14.13
C LYS A 75 5.01 14.72 12.97
N GLU A 76 4.96 16.05 13.05
CA GLU A 76 5.62 16.92 12.08
C GLU A 76 7.13 16.71 12.12
N GLN A 77 7.73 16.49 10.94
CA GLN A 77 9.18 16.49 10.77
C GLN A 77 9.62 17.73 9.98
N PRO A 78 10.31 18.69 10.62
CA PRO A 78 10.87 19.85 9.92
C PRO A 78 11.82 19.41 8.80
N GLY A 79 11.59 19.90 7.58
CA GLY A 79 12.42 19.57 6.41
C GLY A 79 12.17 18.20 5.77
N GLY A 80 11.14 17.46 6.21
CA GLY A 80 10.80 16.17 5.60
C GLY A 80 10.22 16.34 4.18
N GLN A 81 10.61 15.46 3.27
CA GLN A 81 10.15 15.46 1.88
C GLN A 81 8.61 15.35 1.80
N LEU A 82 7.95 16.28 1.10
CA LEU A 82 6.48 16.40 1.01
C LEU A 82 5.83 15.31 0.15
N PHE A 83 6.58 14.81 -0.83
CA PHE A 83 6.16 13.74 -1.72
C PHE A 83 7.13 12.58 -1.56
N THR A 84 6.61 11.39 -1.27
CA THR A 84 7.41 10.17 -1.30
C THR A 84 6.89 9.29 -2.41
N VAL A 85 7.77 8.85 -3.29
CA VAL A 85 7.41 7.90 -4.35
C VAL A 85 7.52 6.51 -3.75
N PHE A 86 6.41 5.98 -3.28
CA PHE A 86 6.36 4.58 -2.88
C PHE A 86 6.26 3.69 -4.10
N GLY A 87 7.05 2.64 -4.11
CA GLY A 87 6.84 1.50 -4.97
C GLY A 87 5.88 0.50 -4.33
N ARG A 88 5.84 -0.68 -4.95
CA ARG A 88 4.89 -1.74 -4.70
C ARG A 88 5.24 -2.53 -3.42
N PRO A 89 4.24 -2.95 -2.62
CA PRO A 89 4.43 -4.03 -1.65
C PRO A 89 4.95 -5.29 -2.35
N ARG A 90 6.11 -5.78 -1.95
CA ARG A 90 6.57 -7.08 -2.41
C ARG A 90 5.84 -8.16 -1.64
N THR A 91 4.86 -8.77 -2.30
CA THR A 91 4.04 -9.81 -1.71
C THR A 91 3.91 -10.98 -2.68
N SER A 92 3.82 -12.17 -2.11
CA SER A 92 3.54 -13.42 -2.80
C SER A 92 2.36 -14.12 -2.15
N VAL A 93 1.68 -14.97 -2.92
CA VAL A 93 0.60 -15.83 -2.44
C VAL A 93 1.05 -17.27 -2.62
N GLU A 94 0.92 -18.05 -1.57
CA GLU A 94 1.14 -19.49 -1.53
C GLU A 94 -0.18 -20.22 -1.28
N GLY A 95 -0.29 -21.43 -1.84
CA GLY A 95 -1.48 -22.28 -1.73
C GLY A 95 -2.14 -22.61 -3.08
N PRO A 96 -3.32 -23.25 -3.05
CA PRO A 96 -4.00 -23.69 -1.83
C PRO A 96 -3.22 -24.80 -1.10
N ASP A 97 -3.30 -24.81 0.23
CA ASP A 97 -2.86 -25.92 1.07
C ASP A 97 -3.81 -27.12 0.96
N GLY A 98 -3.57 -28.18 1.75
CA GLY A 98 -4.41 -29.38 1.77
C GLY A 98 -5.87 -29.13 2.15
N ASP A 99 -6.16 -28.01 2.83
CA ASP A 99 -7.50 -27.59 3.25
C ASP A 99 -8.11 -26.53 2.33
N GLY A 100 -7.46 -26.22 1.19
CA GLY A 100 -7.96 -25.24 0.23
C GLY A 100 -7.70 -23.78 0.60
N ARG A 101 -6.77 -23.50 1.53
CA ARG A 101 -6.48 -22.15 2.04
C ARG A 101 -5.18 -21.59 1.48
N TYR A 102 -5.09 -20.27 1.50
CA TYR A 102 -3.98 -19.49 0.97
C TYR A 102 -3.25 -18.76 2.09
N VAL A 103 -1.96 -18.51 1.87
CA VAL A 103 -1.13 -17.68 2.74
C VAL A 103 -0.48 -16.60 1.90
N VAL A 104 -0.46 -15.38 2.43
CA VAL A 104 0.25 -14.25 1.82
C VAL A 104 1.54 -14.04 2.59
N ARG A 105 2.64 -13.86 1.87
CA ARG A 105 3.92 -13.42 2.43
C ARG A 105 4.22 -11.99 2.00
N MET A 106 4.62 -11.15 2.95
CA MET A 106 5.01 -9.76 2.74
C MET A 106 6.51 -9.61 2.97
N GLU A 107 7.25 -9.33 1.90
CA GLU A 107 8.72 -9.25 1.89
C GLU A 107 9.26 -7.83 2.14
N GLY A 108 8.38 -6.83 2.11
CA GLY A 108 8.68 -5.43 2.32
C GLY A 108 8.08 -4.53 1.24
N VAL A 109 8.63 -3.32 1.11
CA VAL A 109 8.18 -2.32 0.14
C VAL A 109 9.39 -1.78 -0.61
N ASP A 110 9.26 -1.61 -1.92
CA ASP A 110 10.26 -0.88 -2.68
C ASP A 110 9.98 0.62 -2.57
N ILE A 111 10.97 1.42 -2.18
CA ILE A 111 10.85 2.87 -2.05
C ILE A 111 11.73 3.50 -3.12
N TYR A 112 11.13 4.31 -4.00
CA TYR A 112 11.90 5.04 -4.99
C TYR A 112 12.43 6.33 -4.37
N ASN A 113 13.75 6.51 -4.44
CA ASN A 113 14.42 7.75 -4.08
C ASN A 113 14.56 8.64 -5.33
N PRO A 114 13.79 9.73 -5.45
CA PRO A 114 13.84 10.60 -6.61
C PRO A 114 15.08 11.49 -6.67
N VAL A 115 15.85 11.60 -5.57
CA VAL A 115 17.04 12.46 -5.52
C VAL A 115 18.20 11.82 -6.27
N ASP A 116 18.40 10.51 -6.08
CA ASP A 116 19.48 9.74 -6.70
C ASP A 116 18.97 8.76 -7.78
N ASN A 117 17.66 8.75 -8.06
CA ASN A 117 17.01 7.87 -9.03
C ASN A 117 17.27 6.38 -8.75
N SER A 118 17.23 5.99 -7.47
CA SER A 118 17.44 4.60 -7.02
C SER A 118 16.17 4.00 -6.40
N ILE A 119 16.06 2.67 -6.46
CA ILE A 119 15.02 1.92 -5.75
C ILE A 119 15.68 1.30 -4.51
N VAL A 120 15.19 1.68 -3.34
CA VAL A 120 15.62 1.15 -2.04
C VAL A 120 14.54 0.20 -1.54
N SER A 121 14.86 -1.08 -1.57
CA SER A 121 14.05 -2.12 -0.95
C SER A 121 14.13 -2.04 0.57
N THR A 122 13.00 -1.84 1.24
CA THR A 122 12.91 -2.06 2.68
C THR A 122 12.59 -3.51 2.99
N GLY A 123 13.15 -4.02 4.08
CA GLY A 123 12.76 -5.32 4.63
C GLY A 123 11.41 -5.22 5.32
N ALA A 124 10.72 -6.34 5.41
CA ALA A 124 9.42 -6.47 6.08
C ALA A 124 9.46 -6.09 7.58
N ASP A 125 10.63 -6.10 8.22
CA ASP A 125 10.86 -5.63 9.59
C ASP A 125 10.78 -4.10 9.73
N LYS A 126 10.83 -3.36 8.63
CA LYS A 126 10.83 -1.88 8.61
C LYS A 126 9.48 -1.26 8.27
N VAL A 127 8.43 -2.08 8.08
CA VAL A 127 7.07 -1.56 7.87
C VAL A 127 6.40 -1.37 9.24
N ALA A 128 5.57 -0.33 9.37
CA ALA A 128 4.88 -0.04 10.63
C ALA A 128 3.71 -1.01 10.86
N ALA A 129 2.98 -1.29 9.79
CA ALA A 129 1.88 -2.24 9.79
C ALA A 129 1.65 -2.79 8.38
N TRP A 130 1.03 -3.97 8.30
CA TRP A 130 0.46 -4.46 7.05
C TRP A 130 -0.85 -5.19 7.30
N PHE A 131 -1.74 -5.15 6.32
CA PHE A 131 -3.12 -5.62 6.42
C PHE A 131 -3.44 -6.50 5.24
N VAL A 132 -4.31 -7.49 5.47
CA VAL A 132 -4.81 -8.40 4.44
C VAL A 132 -6.32 -8.26 4.34
N ASP A 133 -6.81 -8.08 3.12
CA ASP A 133 -8.19 -8.34 2.72
C ASP A 133 -8.21 -9.62 1.88
N GLY A 134 -8.72 -10.71 2.47
CA GLY A 134 -8.69 -12.03 1.85
C GLY A 134 -9.70 -12.26 0.72
N ASP A 135 -10.65 -11.34 0.52
CA ASP A 135 -11.70 -11.46 -0.51
C ASP A 135 -12.07 -10.10 -1.11
N TYR A 136 -11.05 -9.34 -1.53
CA TYR A 136 -11.18 -7.96 -1.99
C TYR A 136 -12.12 -7.84 -3.20
N ASP A 137 -13.11 -6.96 -3.09
CA ASP A 137 -14.17 -6.80 -4.08
C ASP A 137 -13.81 -5.84 -5.24
N GLY A 138 -12.63 -5.21 -5.19
CA GLY A 138 -12.21 -4.20 -6.15
C GLY A 138 -12.59 -2.77 -5.78
N HIS A 139 -13.29 -2.57 -4.66
CA HIS A 139 -13.82 -1.28 -4.23
C HIS A 139 -13.36 -0.89 -2.83
N THR A 140 -13.69 -1.70 -1.81
CA THR A 140 -13.47 -1.35 -0.40
C THR A 140 -12.50 -2.31 0.23
N PHE A 141 -11.39 -1.78 0.74
CA PHE A 141 -10.42 -2.58 1.47
C PHE A 141 -10.97 -2.94 2.86
N CYS A 142 -11.32 -4.20 3.06
CA CYS A 142 -11.84 -4.74 4.30
C CYS A 142 -10.75 -5.51 5.04
N ILE A 143 -10.27 -4.98 6.16
CA ILE A 143 -9.22 -5.62 6.94
C ILE A 143 -9.76 -6.93 7.54
N THR A 144 -9.25 -8.06 7.04
CA THR A 144 -9.51 -9.39 7.59
C THR A 144 -8.42 -9.84 8.56
N GLN A 145 -7.18 -9.37 8.35
CA GLN A 145 -6.04 -9.64 9.22
C GLN A 145 -5.14 -8.39 9.29
N ALA A 146 -4.55 -8.16 10.47
CA ALA A 146 -3.70 -6.99 10.74
C ALA A 146 -2.43 -7.38 11.47
N PHE A 147 -1.29 -6.93 10.95
CA PHE A 147 0.04 -7.31 11.40
C PHE A 147 0.86 -6.07 11.72
N PHE A 148 1.60 -6.12 12.82
CA PHE A 148 2.55 -5.07 13.21
C PHE A 148 3.89 -5.74 13.55
N PRO A 149 4.88 -5.67 12.65
CA PRO A 149 6.19 -6.31 12.87
C PRO A 149 6.94 -5.74 14.08
N ASP A 150 6.76 -4.44 14.38
CA ASP A 150 7.27 -3.82 15.61
C ASP A 150 6.41 -4.21 16.81
N ARG A 151 6.94 -5.12 17.64
CA ARG A 151 6.31 -5.58 18.88
C ARG A 151 6.01 -4.43 19.87
N SER A 152 6.77 -3.33 19.82
CA SER A 152 6.53 -2.20 20.73
C SER A 152 5.29 -1.37 20.35
N ALA A 153 4.87 -1.40 19.08
CA ALA A 153 3.62 -0.78 18.63
C ALA A 153 2.41 -1.49 19.24
N TRP A 154 2.51 -2.81 19.38
CA TRP A 154 1.48 -3.61 19.99
C TRP A 154 1.31 -3.42 21.50
N ASP A 155 2.39 -3.16 22.25
CA ASP A 155 2.28 -2.88 23.70
C ASP A 155 1.36 -1.68 23.98
N LYS A 156 1.37 -0.69 23.07
CA LYS A 156 0.46 0.46 23.12
C LYS A 156 -0.98 0.05 22.78
N LEU A 157 -1.15 -0.82 21.78
CA LEU A 157 -2.46 -1.33 21.37
C LEU A 157 -3.11 -2.19 22.46
N ALA A 158 -2.35 -3.10 23.07
CA ALA A 158 -2.79 -3.98 24.16
C ALA A 158 -3.20 -3.16 25.40
N ARG A 159 -2.41 -2.13 25.75
CA ARG A 159 -2.78 -1.17 26.81
C ARG A 159 -4.07 -0.40 26.48
N ALA A 160 -4.29 -0.04 25.22
CA ALA A 160 -5.52 0.62 24.79
C ALA A 160 -6.74 -0.33 24.81
N LEU A 161 -6.52 -1.62 24.53
CA LEU A 161 -7.55 -2.67 24.43
C LEU A 161 -7.89 -3.37 25.76
N LYS A 162 -7.29 -2.96 26.88
CA LYS A 162 -7.66 -3.38 28.26
C LYS A 162 -7.79 -4.91 28.44
N ASP A 163 -6.71 -5.66 28.20
CA ASP A 163 -6.55 -7.07 28.59
C ASP A 163 -7.37 -8.14 27.82
N VAL A 164 -7.90 -7.85 26.63
CA VAL A 164 -8.59 -8.88 25.80
C VAL A 164 -7.65 -9.61 24.82
N VAL A 165 -6.32 -9.45 24.97
CA VAL A 165 -5.36 -9.90 23.95
C VAL A 165 -4.67 -11.19 24.37
N ASP A 166 -4.92 -12.26 23.61
CA ASP A 166 -4.22 -13.54 23.72
C ASP A 166 -2.75 -13.39 23.23
N SER A 167 -1.81 -13.67 24.12
CA SER A 167 -0.37 -13.55 23.87
C SER A 167 0.17 -14.51 22.80
N GLU A 168 -0.50 -15.64 22.55
CA GLU A 168 -0.10 -16.58 21.50
C GLU A 168 -0.63 -16.13 20.14
N ALA A 169 -1.90 -15.70 20.09
CA ALA A 169 -2.47 -15.05 18.92
C ALA A 169 -1.64 -13.82 18.49
N PHE A 170 -1.10 -13.08 19.47
CA PHE A 170 -0.25 -11.92 19.25
C PHE A 170 1.06 -12.22 18.51
N ALA A 171 1.70 -13.34 18.81
CA ALA A 171 2.95 -13.73 18.14
C ALA A 171 2.70 -13.97 16.65
N ALA A 172 1.54 -14.55 16.30
CA ALA A 172 1.15 -14.80 14.92
C ALA A 172 0.98 -13.50 14.10
N PHE A 173 0.55 -12.40 14.73
CA PHE A 173 0.40 -11.09 14.06
C PHE A 173 1.65 -10.19 14.09
N SER A 174 2.77 -10.69 14.62
CA SER A 174 4.08 -10.03 14.53
C SER A 174 4.90 -10.49 13.32
N GLY A 175 4.35 -11.41 12.53
CA GLY A 175 5.02 -12.03 11.38
C GLY A 175 4.92 -11.25 10.07
N THR A 176 5.53 -11.85 9.06
CA THR A 176 5.54 -11.39 7.67
C THR A 176 4.74 -12.33 6.76
N GLU A 177 4.07 -13.31 7.36
CA GLU A 177 3.19 -14.28 6.72
C GLU A 177 1.81 -14.17 7.33
N SER A 178 0.78 -14.28 6.50
CA SER A 178 -0.60 -14.22 6.96
C SER A 178 -1.02 -15.52 7.62
N LEU A 179 -2.09 -15.48 8.40
CA LEU A 179 -2.81 -16.70 8.76
C LEU A 179 -3.48 -17.28 7.50
N PRO A 180 -3.63 -18.62 7.39
CA PRO A 180 -4.31 -19.24 6.26
C PRO A 180 -5.76 -18.76 6.11
N PHE A 181 -6.14 -18.37 4.89
CA PHE A 181 -7.48 -17.84 4.58
C PHE A 181 -8.09 -18.50 3.32
N PRO A 182 -9.42 -18.63 3.22
CA PRO A 182 -10.06 -19.18 2.02
C PRO A 182 -10.07 -18.15 0.88
N ALA A 183 -10.15 -18.60 -0.38
CA ALA A 183 -10.16 -17.69 -1.54
C ALA A 183 -11.40 -16.76 -1.64
N GLY A 184 -12.42 -16.97 -0.81
CA GLY A 184 -13.63 -16.16 -0.83
C GLY A 184 -14.41 -16.22 -2.16
N LYS A 185 -15.34 -15.28 -2.35
CA LYS A 185 -16.22 -15.17 -3.52
C LYS A 185 -15.53 -14.49 -4.70
N HIS A 186 -14.74 -13.47 -4.41
CA HIS A 186 -14.04 -12.62 -5.37
C HIS A 186 -12.71 -13.22 -5.83
N LYS A 187 -12.19 -14.25 -5.15
CA LYS A 187 -10.92 -14.92 -5.49
C LYS A 187 -9.80 -13.91 -5.66
N CYS A 188 -9.76 -12.94 -4.75
CA CYS A 188 -8.88 -11.80 -4.86
C CYS A 188 -8.41 -11.41 -3.47
N VAL A 189 -7.11 -11.26 -3.31
CA VAL A 189 -6.51 -10.79 -2.07
C VAL A 189 -5.91 -9.40 -2.31
N ALA A 190 -6.12 -8.49 -1.36
CA ALA A 190 -5.42 -7.22 -1.32
C ALA A 190 -4.54 -7.13 -0.07
N VAL A 191 -3.33 -6.62 -0.26
CA VAL A 191 -2.36 -6.41 0.81
C VAL A 191 -2.05 -4.94 0.88
N LYS A 192 -2.32 -4.32 2.02
CA LYS A 192 -2.00 -2.91 2.28
C LYS A 192 -0.83 -2.83 3.26
N VAL A 193 0.17 -2.03 2.95
CA VAL A 193 1.34 -1.81 3.81
C VAL A 193 1.43 -0.35 4.19
N ILE A 194 1.70 -0.09 5.47
CA ILE A 194 1.88 1.23 6.06
C ILE A 194 3.34 1.39 6.47
N ASP A 195 3.98 2.45 5.99
CA ASP A 195 5.34 2.79 6.40
C ASP A 195 5.37 3.53 7.75
N PRO A 196 6.54 3.67 8.40
CA PRO A 196 6.68 4.42 9.66
C PRO A 196 6.30 5.91 9.59
N ARG A 197 6.13 6.47 8.39
CA ARG A 197 5.71 7.85 8.16
C ARG A 197 4.19 7.97 7.93
N GLY A 198 3.46 6.84 7.95
CA GLY A 198 2.01 6.79 7.77
C GLY A 198 1.55 6.74 6.32
N ASN A 199 2.47 6.59 5.36
CA ASN A 199 2.10 6.43 3.96
C ASN A 199 1.61 5.00 3.70
N GLU A 200 0.56 4.89 2.90
CA GLU A 200 -0.04 3.60 2.54
C GLU A 200 0.22 3.25 1.08
N VAL A 201 0.53 1.98 0.84
CA VAL A 201 0.52 1.37 -0.50
C VAL A 201 -0.21 0.05 -0.45
N MET A 202 -0.78 -0.36 -1.58
CA MET A 202 -1.55 -1.57 -1.67
C MET A 202 -1.10 -2.41 -2.87
N ARG A 203 -1.37 -3.70 -2.81
CA ARG A 203 -1.18 -4.61 -3.92
C ARG A 203 -2.34 -5.57 -3.96
N VAL A 204 -2.91 -5.74 -5.15
CA VAL A 204 -4.01 -6.67 -5.39
C VAL A 204 -3.49 -7.88 -6.17
N MET A 205 -3.88 -9.08 -5.78
CA MET A 205 -3.45 -10.33 -6.40
C MET A 205 -4.66 -11.26 -6.58
N LYS A 206 -4.78 -11.91 -7.74
CA LYS A 206 -5.81 -12.91 -7.99
C LYS A 206 -5.41 -14.25 -7.40
N LEU A 207 -6.41 -14.96 -6.85
CA LEU A 207 -6.30 -16.32 -6.39
C LEU A 207 -6.78 -17.27 -7.51
N PRO A 208 -6.17 -18.46 -7.68
CA PRO A 208 -6.60 -19.46 -8.67
C PRO A 208 -8.09 -19.87 -8.60
#